data_AF-A0A3S0DNF6-F1
#
_entry.id   AF-A0A3S0DNF6-F1
#
_cell.length_a   1.000
_cell.length_b   1.000
_cell.length_c   1.000
_cell.angle_alpha   90.00
_cell.angle_beta   90.00
_cell.angle_gamma   90.00
#
_symmetry.space_group_name_H-M   'P 1'
#
loop_
_entity.id
_entity.type
_entity.pdbx_description
1 polymer ?
#
loop_
_entity_poly.entity_id
_entity_poly.type
_entity_poly.pdbx_seq_one_letter_code
_entity_poly.pdbx_strand_id
1 'polypeptide(L)' 'MVATQGSKFTSVNATPLGIRYVLLTDVAPNLRDKCEAYARGKRALLLLGDGTMAVYYEEWLEWHESSQAASSMGLLG' A
#
# COMPACT_ATOMS: atom_id res chain seq x y z
N MET A 1 -14.81 -24.35 11.96
CA MET A 1 -13.92 -23.22 12.28
C MET A 1 -13.53 -22.59 10.95
N VAL A 2 -14.14 -21.48 10.58
CA VAL A 2 -13.84 -20.78 9.33
C VAL A 2 -12.45 -20.16 9.51
N ALA A 3 -11.48 -20.57 8.68
CA ALA A 3 -10.22 -19.86 8.58
C ALA A 3 -10.54 -18.42 8.23
N THR A 4 -10.34 -17.52 9.19
CA THR A 4 -10.42 -16.07 8.99
C THR A 4 -9.51 -15.77 7.82
N GLN A 5 -10.12 -15.57 6.65
CA GLN A 5 -9.41 -15.31 5.41
C GLN A 5 -8.63 -14.03 5.67
N GLY A 6 -7.32 -14.20 5.87
CA GLY A 6 -6.46 -13.12 6.32
C GLY A 6 -6.52 -12.01 5.29
N SER A 7 -7.27 -10.95 5.58
CA SER A 7 -6.91 -9.61 5.15
C SER A 7 -5.49 -9.42 5.64
N LYS A 8 -4.50 -9.79 4.81
CA LYS A 8 -3.09 -9.53 5.07
C LYS A 8 -2.98 -8.02 5.09
N PHE A 9 -3.16 -7.43 6.27
CA PHE A 9 -2.86 -6.04 6.51
C PHE A 9 -1.41 -5.83 6.06
N THR A 10 -1.20 -4.89 5.16
CA THR A 10 0.13 -4.54 4.73
C THR A 10 0.89 -4.02 5.95
N SER A 11 2.04 -4.62 6.26
CA SER A 11 2.83 -4.22 7.42
C SER A 11 3.26 -2.77 7.28
N VAL A 12 2.94 -1.97 8.30
CA VAL A 12 3.36 -0.56 8.39
C VAL A 12 4.62 -0.51 9.22
N ASN A 13 5.69 -0.01 8.61
CA ASN A 13 6.98 0.19 9.25
C ASN A 13 7.18 1.67 9.56
N ALA A 14 8.08 1.99 10.49
CA ALA A 14 8.43 3.36 10.82
C ALA A 14 9.95 3.53 10.80
N THR A 15 10.43 4.64 10.27
CA THR A 15 11.84 5.02 10.39
C THR A 15 12.12 5.52 11.81
N PRO A 16 13.39 5.56 12.26
CA PRO A 16 13.76 6.18 13.53
C PRO A 16 13.37 7.66 13.66
N LEU A 17 13.08 8.32 12.54
CA LEU A 17 12.60 9.71 12.46
C LEU A 17 11.07 9.82 12.59
N GLY A 18 10.37 8.70 12.81
CA GLY A 18 8.91 8.65 12.93
C GLY A 18 8.15 8.64 11.61
N ILE A 19 8.83 8.50 10.48
CA ILE A 19 8.18 8.43 9.16
C ILE A 19 7.61 7.03 8.97
N ARG A 20 6.29 6.94 8.79
CA ARG A 20 5.59 5.69 8.51
C ARG A 20 5.64 5.36 7.02
N TYR A 21 5.91 4.10 6.69
CA TYR A 21 6.00 3.62 5.33
C TYR A 21 5.53 2.17 5.22
N VAL A 22 5.17 1.78 4.00
CA VAL A 22 4.73 0.44 3.64
C VAL A 22 5.71 -0.11 2.60
N LEU A 23 6.22 -1.32 2.82
CA LEU A 23 7.12 -1.93 1.85
C LEU A 23 6.33 -2.37 0.61
N LEU A 24 6.86 -2.08 -0.58
CA LEU A 24 6.25 -2.58 -1.83
C LEU A 24 6.24 -4.11 -1.90
N THR A 25 7.18 -4.76 -1.21
CA THR A 25 7.23 -6.22 -1.08
C THR A 25 6.05 -6.77 -0.27
N ASP A 26 5.55 -6.01 0.71
CA ASP A 26 4.40 -6.39 1.54
C ASP A 26 3.06 -6.15 0.84
N VAL A 27 3.03 -5.24 -0.14
CA VAL A 27 1.87 -5.03 -1.00
C VAL A 27 1.60 -6.29 -1.82
N ALA A 28 0.33 -6.66 -1.92
CA ALA A 28 -0.12 -7.81 -2.71
C ALA A 28 0.44 -7.74 -4.14
N PRO A 29 0.96 -8.84 -4.71
CA PRO A 29 1.72 -8.81 -5.96
C PRO A 29 0.90 -8.29 -7.16
N ASN A 30 -0.41 -8.53 -7.18
CA ASN A 30 -1.35 -8.02 -8.18
C ASN A 30 -1.62 -6.49 -8.08
N LEU A 31 -1.21 -5.88 -6.97
CA LEU A 31 -1.39 -4.46 -6.66
C LEU A 31 -0.06 -3.70 -6.60
N ARG A 32 1.07 -4.42 -6.54
CA ARG A 32 2.41 -3.84 -6.41
C ARG A 32 2.73 -2.85 -7.52
N ASP A 33 2.56 -3.23 -8.79
CA ASP A 33 2.85 -2.36 -9.93
C ASP A 33 1.97 -1.09 -9.93
N LYS A 34 0.69 -1.23 -9.55
CA LYS A 34 -0.26 -0.11 -9.47
C LYS A 34 0.11 0.85 -8.34
N CYS A 35 0.45 0.29 -7.18
CA CYS A 35 0.89 1.05 -6.01
C CYS A 35 2.21 1.79 -6.31
N GLU A 36 3.17 1.11 -6.94
CA GLU A 36 4.45 1.70 -7.35
C GLU A 36 4.23 2.84 -8.34
N ALA A 37 3.44 2.61 -9.40
CA ALA A 37 3.15 3.64 -10.40
C ALA A 37 2.47 4.87 -9.79
N TYR A 38 1.50 4.67 -8.90
CA TYR A 38 0.82 5.75 -8.19
C TYR A 38 1.79 6.52 -7.28
N ALA A 39 2.55 5.81 -6.45
CA ALA A 39 3.53 6.42 -5.54
C ALA A 39 4.62 7.17 -6.31
N ARG A 40 5.06 6.64 -7.46
CA ARG A 40 6.02 7.30 -8.36
C ARG A 40 5.45 8.59 -8.94
N GLY A 41 4.19 8.58 -9.40
CA GLY A 41 3.51 9.78 -9.88
C GLY A 41 3.36 10.87 -8.82
N LYS A 42 3.15 10.47 -7.57
CA LYS A 42 3.03 11.37 -6.40
C LYS A 42 4.38 11.73 -5.75
N ARG A 43 5.51 11.19 -6.24
CA ARG A 43 6.84 11.30 -5.61
C ARG A 43 6.85 10.81 -4.15
N ALA A 44 5.97 9.86 -3.82
CA ALA A 44 5.79 9.26 -2.50
C ALA A 44 6.52 7.91 -2.35
N LEU A 45 7.51 7.65 -3.20
CA LEU A 45 8.33 6.46 -3.16
C LEU A 45 9.58 6.72 -2.31
N LEU A 46 9.83 5.82 -1.37
CA LEU A 46 10.96 5.80 -0.47
C LEU A 46 11.93 4.71 -0.91
N LEU A 47 13.20 5.05 -1.07
CA LEU A 47 14.27 4.07 -1.24
C LEU A 47 14.97 3.92 0.11
N LEU A 48 14.86 2.73 0.71
CA LEU A 48 15.53 2.40 1.95
C LEU A 48 17.01 2.09 1.69
N GLY A 49 17.84 2.16 2.74
CA GLY A 49 19.30 2.02 2.63
C GLY A 49 19.77 0.62 2.21
N ASP A 50 18.91 -0.39 2.33
CA ASP A 50 19.11 -1.76 1.84
C ASP A 50 18.69 -1.95 0.37
N GLY A 51 18.23 -0.87 -0.29
CA GLY A 51 17.70 -0.90 -1.66
C GLY A 51 16.23 -1.30 -1.73
N THR A 52 15.57 -1.56 -0.60
CA THR A 52 14.15 -1.91 -0.58
C THR A 52 13.30 -0.68 -0.90
N MET A 53 12.31 -0.85 -1.76
CA MET A 53 11.37 0.22 -2.08
C MET A 53 10.17 0.20 -1.14
N ALA A 54 9.80 1.37 -0.67
CA ALA A 54 8.67 1.62 0.20
C ALA A 54 7.82 2.78 -0.32
N VAL A 55 6.60 2.88 0.17
CA VAL A 55 5.67 3.98 -0.09
C VAL A 55 5.35 4.64 1.24
N TYR A 56 5.26 5.97 1.28
CA TYR A 56 4.80 6.66 2.48
C TYR A 56 3.40 6.17 2.87
N TYR A 57 3.19 6.00 4.18
CA TYR A 57 1.95 5.41 4.69
C TYR A 57 0.71 6.26 4.36
N GLU A 58 0.82 7.59 4.41
CA GLU A 58 -0.31 8.49 4.15
C GLU A 58 -0.80 8.36 2.69
N GLU A 59 0.12 8.27 1.73
CA GLU A 59 -0.16 8.13 0.31
C GLU A 59 -0.61 6.73 -0.05
N TRP A 60 -0.09 5.71 0.64
CA TRP A 60 -0.63 4.36 0.55
C TRP A 60 -2.08 4.31 1.06
N LEU A 61 -2.40 5.01 2.16
CA LEU A 61 -3.75 5.09 2.71
C LEU A 61 -4.71 5.77 1.72
N GLU A 62 -4.34 6.95 1.19
CA GLU A 62 -5.12 7.69 0.19
C GLU A 62 -5.45 6.80 -1.03
N TRP A 63 -4.43 6.11 -1.54
CA TRP A 63 -4.59 5.21 -2.68
C TRP A 63 -5.44 3.97 -2.36
N HIS A 64 -5.22 3.36 -1.20
CA HIS A 64 -5.93 2.14 -0.78
C HIS A 64 -7.41 2.43 -0.50
N GLU A 65 -7.73 3.53 0.18
CA GLU A 65 -9.10 3.97 0.41
C GLU A 65 -9.80 4.33 -0.90
N SER A 66 -9.13 5.07 -1.80
CA SER A 66 -9.65 5.38 -3.13
C SER A 66 -9.90 4.13 -3.98
N SER A 67 -9.00 3.13 -3.90
CA SER A 67 -9.11 1.87 -4.63
C SER A 67 -10.20 0.94 -4.10
N GLN A 68 -10.44 0.93 -2.79
CA GLN A 68 -11.56 0.19 -2.19
C GLN A 68 -12.91 0.86 -2.46
N ALA A 69 -12.96 2.20 -2.42
CA ALA A 69 -14.16 2.96 -2.78
C ALA A 69 -14.56 2.69 -4.24
N ALA A 70 -13.59 2.67 -5.17
CA ALA A 70 -13.82 2.33 -6.56
C ALA A 70 -14.33 0.89 -6.77
N SER A 71 -13.93 -0.05 -5.91
CA SER A 71 -14.36 -1.45 -5.97
C SER A 71 -15.78 -1.68 -5.42
N SER A 72 -16.32 -0.72 -4.64
CA SER A 72 -17.63 -0.83 -3.99
C SER A 72 -18.78 -0.23 -4.81
N MET A 73 -18.48 0.47 -5.91
CA MET A 73 -19.45 1.18 -6.75
C MET A 73 -19.93 0.41 -7.99
N GLY A 74 -19.83 -0.92 -7.94
CA GLY A 74 -20.21 -1.83 -9.05
C GLY A 74 -21.43 -2.73 -8.78
N LEU A 75 -22.32 -2.38 -7.85
CA LEU A 75 -23.44 -3.26 -7.46
C LEU A 75 -24.83 -2.58 -7.46
N LEU A 76 -25.10 -1.74 -8.46
CA LEU A 76 -26.44 -1.28 -8.80
C LEU A 76 -26.61 -1.35 -10.32
N GLY A 77 -26.84 -2.57 -10.80
CA GLY A 77 -27.36 -2.86 -12.15
C GLY A 77 -28.77 -3.42 -12.04
#